data_AF-A0A812U6L9-F1
#
_entry.id   AF-A0A812U6L9-F1
#
_cell.length_a   1.000
_cell.length_b   1.000
_cell.length_c   1.000
_cell.angle_alpha   90.00
_cell.angle_beta   90.00
_cell.angle_gamma   90.00
#
_symmetry.space_group_name_H-M   'P 1'
#
loop_
_entity.id
_entity.type
_entity.pdbx_description
1 polymer ?
#
loop_
_entity_poly.entity_id
_entity_poly.type
_entity_poly.pdbx_seq_one_letter_code
_entity_poly.pdbx_strand_id
1 'polypeptide(L)' 'CLSVLSSVPLFSSITRGELENIIDALKMERRPRGDIIITQGEVGDHFYIVYEGQVMASKVTEESADPVMMVHE' A
#
# COMPACT_ATOMS: atom_id res chain seq x y z
N CYS A 1 6.68 1.07 -13.40
CA CYS A 1 7.02 1.37 -12.00
C CYS A 1 7.28 2.84 -11.74
N LEU A 2 8.27 3.47 -12.40
CA LEU A 2 8.70 4.83 -12.06
C LEU A 2 7.57 5.87 -12.12
N SER A 3 6.67 5.76 -13.10
CA SER A 3 5.48 6.61 -13.24
C SER A 3 4.49 6.50 -12.07
N VAL A 4 4.30 5.31 -11.51
CA VAL A 4 3.38 5.06 -10.39
C VAL A 4 3.99 5.61 -9.09
N LEU A 5 5.28 5.42 -8.89
CA LEU A 5 5.97 5.93 -7.71
C LEU A 5 6.08 7.45 -7.71
N SER A 6 6.26 8.06 -8.89
CA SER A 6 6.27 9.52 -9.02
C SER A 6 4.91 10.18 -8.73
N SER A 7 3.80 9.44 -8.80
CA SER A 7 2.48 9.96 -8.46
C SER A 7 2.12 9.83 -6.98
N VAL A 8 2.90 9.10 -6.18
CA VAL A 8 2.65 8.94 -4.74
C VAL A 8 3.11 10.20 -3.99
N PRO A 9 2.23 10.93 -3.28
CA PRO A 9 2.59 12.17 -2.59
C PRO A 9 3.72 12.02 -1.57
N LEU A 10 3.84 10.83 -0.96
CA LEU A 10 4.91 10.48 -0.01
C LEU A 10 6.31 10.65 -0.62
N PHE A 11 6.44 10.53 -1.94
CA PHE A 11 7.72 10.62 -2.66
C PHE A 11 7.91 11.95 -3.40
N SER A 12 7.05 12.95 -3.16
CA SER A 12 7.07 14.24 -3.86
C SER A 12 8.37 15.05 -3.67
N SER A 13 9.10 14.83 -2.58
CA SER A 13 10.38 15.49 -2.29
C SER A 13 11.62 14.70 -2.72
N ILE A 14 11.43 13.50 -3.29
CA ILE A 14 12.53 12.59 -3.64
C ILE A 14 13.00 12.90 -5.07
N THR A 15 14.32 12.97 -5.26
CA THR A 15 14.88 13.17 -6.60
C THR A 15 14.69 11.92 -7.46
N ARG A 16 14.76 12.09 -8.78
CA ARG A 16 14.62 10.95 -9.71
C ARG A 16 15.61 9.81 -9.42
N GLY A 17 16.87 10.12 -9.14
CA GLY A 17 17.90 9.09 -8.87
C GLY A 17 17.64 8.35 -7.56
N GLU A 18 17.16 9.03 -6.52
CA GLU A 18 16.75 8.39 -5.28
C GLU A 18 15.50 7.52 -5.47
N LEU A 19 14.56 7.96 -6.33
CA LEU A 19 13.38 7.18 -6.68
C LEU A 19 13.75 5.90 -7.44
N GLU A 20 14.75 5.95 -8.33
CA GLU A 20 15.30 4.78 -9.00
C GLU A 20 15.88 3.76 -7.99
N ASN A 21 16.60 4.22 -6.97
CA ASN A 21 17.07 3.34 -5.89
C ASN A 21 15.91 2.68 -5.11
N ILE A 22 14.82 3.41 -4.87
CA ILE A 22 13.63 2.85 -4.21
C ILE A 22 12.99 1.79 -5.11
N ILE A 23 12.88 2.05 -6.42
CA ILE A 23 12.32 1.10 -7.38
C ILE A 23 13.09 -0.22 -7.37
N ASP A 24 14.41 -0.13 -7.32
CA ASP A 24 15.27 -1.32 -7.31
C ASP A 24 15.14 -2.12 -6.00
N ALA A 25 14.78 -1.47 -4.90
CA ALA A 25 14.54 -2.12 -3.61
C ALA A 25 13.14 -2.75 -3.49
N LEU A 26 12.18 -2.34 -4.32
CA LEU A 26 10.81 -2.84 -4.27
C LEU A 26 10.71 -4.27 -4.83
N LYS A 27 9.81 -5.05 -4.24
CA LYS A 27 9.48 -6.39 -4.71
C LYS A 27 8.06 -6.40 -5.27
N MET A 28 7.92 -6.89 -6.50
CA MET A 28 6.61 -7.12 -7.11
C MET A 28 5.96 -8.36 -6.49
N GLU A 29 4.75 -8.18 -5.98
CA GLU A 29 3.98 -9.25 -5.39
C GLU A 29 2.59 -9.32 -6.00
N ARG A 30 2.15 -10.53 -6.36
CA ARG A 30 0.82 -10.77 -6.94
C ARG A 30 -0.03 -11.51 -5.93
N ARG A 31 -1.22 -10.97 -5.68
CA ARG A 31 -2.15 -11.49 -4.68
C ARG A 31 -3.50 -11.78 -5.36
N PRO A 32 -4.12 -12.95 -5.13
CA PRO A 32 -5.45 -13.24 -5.66
C PRO A 32 -6.52 -12.43 -4.92
N ARG A 33 -7.71 -12.30 -5.54
CA ARG A 33 -8.85 -11.66 -4.90
C ARG A 33 -9.22 -12.37 -3.60
N GLY A 34 -9.42 -11.60 -2.54
CA GLY A 34 -9.80 -12.10 -1.22
C GLY A 34 -8.62 -12.45 -0.32
N ASP A 35 -7.38 -12.29 -0.80
CA ASP A 35 -6.19 -12.48 0.04
C ASP A 35 -6.03 -11.34 1.06
N ILE A 36 -5.53 -11.67 2.25
CA ILE A 36 -5.28 -10.70 3.32
C ILE A 36 -3.84 -10.20 3.18
N ILE A 37 -3.67 -8.90 2.95
CA ILE A 37 -2.35 -8.28 2.76
C ILE A 37 -1.75 -7.86 4.11
N ILE A 38 -2.56 -7.28 5.00
CA ILE A 38 -2.16 -6.80 6.33
C ILE A 38 -3.26 -7.18 7.33
N THR A 39 -2.87 -7.70 8.48
CA THR A 39 -3.79 -7.99 9.59
C THR A 39 -3.62 -6.98 10.72
N GLN A 40 -4.71 -6.43 11.23
CA GLN A 40 -4.68 -5.50 12.36
C GLN A 40 -4.07 -6.18 13.59
N GLY A 41 -3.11 -5.50 14.23
CA GLY A 41 -2.44 -5.97 15.45
C GLY A 41 -1.17 -6.79 15.19
N GLU A 42 -0.90 -7.17 13.94
CA GLU A 42 0.40 -7.74 13.57
C GLU A 42 1.49 -6.66 13.51
N VAL A 43 2.73 -7.06 13.79
CA VAL A 43 3.89 -6.17 13.67
C VAL A 43 4.08 -5.84 12.19
N GLY A 44 4.07 -4.55 11.86
CA GLY A 44 4.31 -4.06 10.50
C GLY A 44 5.77 -3.62 10.32
N ASP A 45 6.47 -4.23 9.37
CA ASP A 45 7.81 -3.84 8.89
C ASP A 45 7.85 -3.61 7.36
N HIS A 46 6.70 -3.74 6.70
CA HIS A 46 6.51 -3.54 5.28
C HIS A 46 5.47 -2.46 4.98
N PHE A 47 5.65 -1.74 3.87
CA PHE A 47 4.60 -0.94 3.25
C PHE A 47 4.38 -1.43 1.82
N TYR A 48 3.17 -1.22 1.31
CA TYR A 48 2.76 -1.69 -0.01
C TYR A 48 2.28 -0.53 -0.86
N ILE A 49 2.47 -0.66 -2.17
CA ILE A 49 1.92 0.25 -3.18
C ILE A 49 1.09 -0.60 -4.13
N VAL A 50 -0.16 -0.21 -4.33
CA VAL A 50 -1.03 -0.88 -5.29
C VAL A 50 -0.62 -0.44 -6.69
N TYR A 51 0.04 -1.33 -7.41
CA TYR A 51 0.42 -1.08 -8.81
C TYR A 51 -0.76 -1.25 -9.77
N GLU A 52 -1.59 -2.27 -9.53
CA GLU A 52 -2.78 -2.60 -10.31
C GLU A 52 -3.81 -3.31 -9.41
N GLY A 53 -5.09 -3.04 -9.63
CA GLY A 53 -6.20 -3.62 -8.87
C GLY A 53 -6.73 -2.69 -7.78
N GLN A 54 -7.50 -3.26 -6.85
CA GLN A 54 -8.12 -2.54 -5.74
C GLN A 54 -7.95 -3.35 -4.46
N VAL A 55 -7.77 -2.63 -3.36
CA VAL A 55 -7.67 -3.20 -2.01
C VAL A 55 -8.71 -2.55 -1.11
N MET A 56 -9.14 -3.28 -0.09
CA MET A 56 -10.09 -2.79 0.91
C MET A 56 -9.37 -2.80 2.26
N ALA A 57 -9.27 -1.63 2.88
CA ALA A 57 -8.78 -1.50 4.24
C ALA A 57 -9.97 -1.37 5.20
N SER A 58 -9.96 -2.19 6.25
CA SER A 58 -10.96 -2.19 7.32
C SER A 58 -10.29 -2.18 8.69
N LYS A 59 -10.85 -1.43 9.63
CA LYS A 59 -10.44 -1.47 11.04
C LYS A 59 -11.58 -1.99 11.90
N VAL A 60 -11.29 -2.94 12.78
CA VAL A 60 -12.23 -3.39 13.81
C VAL A 60 -12.20 -2.36 14.94
N THR A 61 -13.36 -1.76 15.24
CA THR A 61 -13.58 -0.85 16.36
C THR A 61 -14.55 -1.49 17.36
N GLU A 62 -14.45 -1.12 18.64
CA GLU A 62 -15.30 -1.68 19.71
C GLU A 62 -16.75 -1.17 19.65
N GLU A 63 -17.05 -0.13 18.86
CA GLU A 63 -18.32 0.59 18.86
C GLU A 63 -19.23 0.32 17.65
N SER A 64 -18.78 -0.47 16.67
CA SER A 64 -19.63 -0.92 15.55
C SER A 64 -19.01 -2.15 14.90
N ALA A 65 -19.81 -3.20 14.71
CA ALA A 65 -19.38 -4.43 14.03
C ALA A 65 -19.07 -4.24 12.53
N ASP A 66 -19.28 -3.04 12.00
CA ASP A 66 -19.12 -2.74 10.58
C ASP A 66 -17.73 -2.12 10.28
N PRO A 67 -16.97 -2.69 9.33
CA PRO A 67 -15.63 -2.23 9.00
C PRO A 67 -15.63 -0.83 8.35
N VAL A 68 -14.84 0.10 8.91
CA VAL A 68 -14.62 1.42 8.29
C VAL A 68 -13.77 1.26 7.02
N MET A 69 -14.38 1.53 5.87
CA MET A 69 -13.78 1.42 4.54
C MET A 69 -12.90 2.65 4.27
N MET A 70 -11.59 2.48 4.15
CA MET A 70 -10.71 3.50 3.56
C MET A 70 -10.33 3.10 2.14
N VAL A 71 -10.86 3.83 1.16
CA VAL A 71 -10.44 3.76 -0.23
C VAL A 71 -9.48 4.94 -0.45
N HIS A 72 -8.23 4.65 -0.81
CA HIS A 72 -7.34 5.67 -1.34
C HIS A 72 -7.42 5.57 -2.86
N GLU A 73 -7.83 6.66 -3.51
CA GLU A 73 -7.82 6.84 -4.97
C GLU A 73 -6.45 7.29 -5.47
#